data_AF-A0A3D2M5Y1-F1
#
_entry.id   AF-A0A3D2M5Y1-F1
#
_cell.length_a   1.000
_cell.length_b   1.000
_cell.length_c   1.000
_cell.angle_alpha   90.00
_cell.angle_beta   90.00
_cell.angle_gamma   90.00
#
_symmetry.space_group_name_H-M   'P 1'
#
loop_
_entity.id
_entity.type
_entity.pdbx_description
1 polymer ?
#
loop_
_entity_poly.entity_id
_entity_poly.type
_entity_poly.pdbx_seq_one_letter_code
_entity_poly.pdbx_strand_id
1 'polypeptide(L)'
;QLFCAAVNVQTNTAAQNNWKIDDVLGVWPLHGLCGVWGGLACGIFGQQALGGLGGVSMASQVLGSALGVLVALVGGFLVYGLLKAVVGIRLSQEEEFNGADLSIHRIGALSHD
;
A
#
# COMPACT_ATOMS: atom_id res chain seq x y z
N GLN A 1 -14.76 -9.43 -0.05
CA GLN A 1 -14.63 -8.46 -1.16
C GLN A 1 -15.34 -7.14 -0.84
N LEU A 2 -16.63 -7.14 -0.45
CA LEU A 2 -17.34 -5.91 -0.05
C LEU A 2 -16.67 -5.16 1.12
N PHE A 3 -16.20 -5.89 2.13
CA PHE A 3 -15.44 -5.30 3.24
C PHE A 3 -14.18 -4.57 2.76
N CYS A 4 -13.36 -5.22 1.93
CA CYS A 4 -12.14 -4.62 1.39
C CYS A 4 -12.44 -3.38 0.54
N ALA A 5 -13.50 -3.40 -0.26
CA ALA A 5 -13.91 -2.24 -1.05
C ALA A 5 -14.29 -1.05 -0.14
N ALA A 6 -15.05 -1.29 0.92
CA ALA A 6 -15.42 -0.25 1.88
C ALA A 6 -14.19 0.31 2.62
N VAL A 7 -13.32 -0.56 3.14
CA VAL A 7 -12.07 -0.18 3.82
C VAL A 7 -11.18 0.64 2.90
N ASN A 8 -11.01 0.22 1.65
CA ASN A 8 -10.19 0.94 0.68
C ASN A 8 -10.70 2.37 0.45
N VAL A 9 -12.00 2.53 0.16
CA VAL A 9 -12.59 3.85 -0.10
C VAL A 9 -12.50 4.76 1.12
N GLN A 10 -12.87 4.27 2.30
CA GLN A 10 -12.87 5.05 3.54
C GLN A 10 -11.45 5.48 3.93
N THR A 11 -10.51 4.54 3.90
CA THR A 11 -9.13 4.81 4.33
C THR A 11 -8.41 5.69 3.31
N ASN A 12 -8.58 5.45 2.01
CA ASN A 12 -7.98 6.31 0.99
C ASN A 12 -8.50 7.75 1.08
N THR A 13 -9.81 7.92 1.29
CA THR A 13 -10.41 9.25 1.51
C THR A 13 -9.87 9.91 2.78
N ALA A 14 -9.76 9.16 3.89
CA ALA A 14 -9.22 9.70 5.13
C ALA A 14 -7.73 10.06 5.01
N ALA A 15 -6.93 9.23 4.34
CA ALA A 15 -5.52 9.46 4.11
C ALA A 15 -5.29 10.78 3.36
N GLN A 16 -6.00 10.99 2.24
CA GLN A 16 -5.86 12.19 1.42
C GLN A 16 -6.45 13.43 2.10
N ASN A 17 -7.68 13.35 2.60
CA ASN A 17 -8.41 14.55 3.05
C ASN A 17 -8.04 14.96 4.48
N ASN A 18 -7.86 13.99 5.37
CA ASN A 18 -7.72 14.25 6.81
C ASN A 18 -6.27 14.12 7.27
N TRP A 19 -5.55 13.09 6.83
CA TRP A 19 -4.20 12.79 7.32
C TRP A 19 -3.09 13.42 6.49
N LYS A 20 -3.43 13.96 5.31
CA LYS A 20 -2.48 14.57 4.36
C LYS A 20 -1.38 13.58 3.94
N ILE A 21 -1.77 12.33 3.76
CA ILE A 21 -0.92 11.27 3.20
C ILE A 21 -1.28 11.12 1.73
N ASP A 22 -0.34 11.48 0.86
CA ASP A 22 -0.47 11.42 -0.59
C ASP A 22 -0.09 10.03 -1.13
N ASP A 23 -0.97 9.05 -0.88
CA ASP A 23 -0.92 7.75 -1.54
C ASP A 23 -1.70 7.84 -2.86
N VAL A 24 -1.02 8.33 -3.89
CA VAL A 24 -1.59 8.67 -5.22
C VAL A 24 -2.49 7.59 -5.83
N LEU A 25 -2.21 6.31 -5.59
CA LEU A 25 -2.97 5.19 -6.15
C LEU A 25 -3.77 4.41 -5.09
N GLY A 26 -3.73 4.85 -3.82
CA GLY A 26 -4.38 4.14 -2.71
C GLY A 26 -3.82 2.73 -2.51
N VAL A 27 -2.52 2.52 -2.76
CA VAL A 27 -1.90 1.19 -2.71
C VAL A 27 -1.89 0.62 -1.30
N TRP A 28 -1.60 1.44 -0.29
CA TRP A 28 -1.53 0.99 1.10
C TRP A 28 -2.91 0.60 1.67
N PRO A 29 -3.98 1.39 1.49
CA PRO A 29 -5.34 0.98 1.83
C PRO A 29 -5.78 -0.31 1.11
N LEU A 30 -5.49 -0.43 -0.19
CA LEU A 30 -5.93 -1.57 -0.99
C LEU A 30 -5.16 -2.85 -0.67
N HIS A 31 -3.83 -2.80 -0.67
CA HIS A 31 -3.00 -4.00 -0.53
C HIS A 31 -2.57 -4.24 0.91
N GLY A 32 -2.19 -3.18 1.63
CA GLY A 32 -1.76 -3.28 3.02
C GLY A 32 -2.90 -3.69 3.95
N LEU A 33 -3.92 -2.83 4.07
CA LEU A 33 -5.03 -3.08 5.01
C LEU A 33 -5.89 -4.28 4.59
N CYS A 34 -6.24 -4.38 3.31
CA CYS A 34 -7.04 -5.54 2.86
C CYS A 34 -6.24 -6.84 2.90
N GLY A 35 -4.91 -6.78 2.73
CA GLY A 35 -4.03 -7.94 2.89
C GLY A 35 -4.00 -8.45 4.33
N VAL A 36 -3.82 -7.54 5.30
CA VAL A 36 -3.90 -7.88 6.74
C VAL A 36 -5.27 -8.45 7.08
N TRP A 37 -6.35 -7.83 6.60
CA TRP A 37 -7.69 -8.38 6.76
C TRP A 37 -7.82 -9.78 6.15
N GLY A 38 -7.25 -10.03 4.97
CA GLY A 38 -7.25 -11.34 4.33
C GLY A 38 -6.61 -12.42 5.20
N GLY A 39 -5.44 -12.14 5.80
CA GLY A 39 -4.78 -13.05 6.74
C GLY A 39 -5.64 -13.34 7.98
N LEU A 40 -6.17 -12.30 8.60
CA LEU A 40 -7.06 -12.45 9.77
C LEU A 40 -8.34 -13.22 9.43
N ALA A 41 -8.97 -12.92 8.28
CA ALA A 41 -10.16 -13.60 7.80
C ALA A 41 -9.88 -15.08 7.52
N CYS A 42 -8.70 -15.43 6.98
CA CYS A 42 -8.28 -16.82 6.85
C CYS A 42 -8.21 -17.52 8.21
N GLY A 43 -7.65 -16.85 9.23
CA GLY A 43 -7.57 -17.37 10.59
C GLY A 43 -8.94 -17.59 11.25
N ILE A 44 -9.89 -16.70 11.01
CA ILE A 44 -11.26 -16.78 11.55
C ILE A 44 -12.07 -17.83 10.77
N PHE A 45 -12.27 -17.63 9.46
CA PHE A 45 -13.16 -18.45 8.66
C PHE A 45 -12.54 -19.78 8.21
N GLY A 46 -11.23 -19.98 8.45
CA GLY A 46 -10.57 -21.28 8.27
C GLY A 46 -10.88 -22.30 9.38
N GLN A 47 -11.49 -21.87 10.50
CA GLN A 47 -11.84 -22.76 11.61
C GLN A 47 -12.99 -23.71 11.23
N GLN A 48 -12.87 -24.98 11.58
CA GLN A 48 -13.91 -26.00 11.30
C GLN A 48 -15.25 -25.65 11.95
N ALA A 49 -15.23 -25.05 13.15
CA ALA A 49 -16.43 -24.59 13.85
C ALA A 49 -17.23 -23.53 13.07
N LEU A 50 -16.60 -22.84 12.13
CA LEU A 50 -17.20 -21.84 11.26
C LEU A 50 -17.39 -22.34 9.81
N GLY A 51 -17.31 -23.67 9.60
CA GLY A 51 -17.44 -24.30 8.29
C GLY A 51 -16.17 -24.26 7.43
N GLY A 52 -15.04 -23.85 7.99
CA GLY A 52 -13.74 -23.86 7.32
C GLY A 52 -13.12 -25.25 7.20
N LEU A 53 -12.13 -25.38 6.31
CA LEU A 53 -11.45 -26.65 6.03
C LEU A 53 -10.56 -27.15 7.20
N GLY A 54 -10.30 -26.32 8.22
CA GLY A 54 -9.35 -26.62 9.29
C GLY A 54 -7.90 -26.49 8.85
N GLY A 55 -6.97 -26.84 9.74
CA GLY A 55 -5.52 -26.72 9.48
C GLY A 55 -4.98 -25.29 9.49
N VAL A 56 -5.81 -24.29 9.85
CA VAL A 56 -5.42 -22.89 9.95
C VAL A 56 -5.25 -22.48 11.42
N SER A 57 -4.06 -22.03 11.76
CA SER A 57 -3.76 -21.46 13.08
C SER A 57 -4.03 -19.95 13.09
N MET A 58 -4.97 -19.50 13.93
CA MET A 58 -5.24 -18.06 14.10
C MET A 58 -3.99 -17.31 14.59
N ALA A 59 -3.24 -17.91 15.53
CA ALA A 59 -1.99 -17.34 16.01
C ALA A 59 -0.98 -17.14 14.87
N SER A 60 -0.86 -18.12 13.97
CA SER A 60 0.02 -18.02 12.81
C SER A 60 -0.42 -16.93 11.83
N GLN A 61 -1.73 -16.78 11.60
CA GLN A 61 -2.24 -15.73 10.71
C GLN A 61 -2.02 -14.32 11.29
N VAL A 62 -2.23 -14.14 12.59
CA VAL A 62 -1.97 -12.86 13.28
C VAL A 62 -0.48 -12.53 13.26
N LEU A 63 0.37 -13.46 13.70
CA LEU A 63 1.82 -13.24 13.76
C LEU A 63 2.42 -13.06 12.38
N GLY A 64 1.99 -13.85 11.39
CA GLY A 64 2.43 -13.73 10.00
C GLY A 64 2.03 -12.39 9.38
N SER A 65 0.79 -11.93 9.59
CA SER A 65 0.34 -10.62 9.10
C SER A 65 1.11 -9.47 9.76
N ALA A 66 1.31 -9.53 11.09
CA ALA A 66 2.08 -8.53 11.83
C ALA A 66 3.54 -8.49 11.39
N LEU A 67 4.17 -9.65 11.21
CA LEU A 67 5.54 -9.75 10.71
C LEU A 67 5.65 -9.20 9.28
N GLY A 68 4.68 -9.51 8.41
CA GLY A 68 4.63 -8.97 7.05
C GLY A 68 4.55 -7.44 7.04
N VAL A 69 3.69 -6.85 7.87
CA VAL A 69 3.60 -5.39 8.04
C VAL A 69 4.92 -4.82 8.56
N LEU A 70 5.53 -5.44 9.57
CA LEU A 70 6.79 -4.98 10.15
C LEU A 70 7.92 -4.98 9.10
N VAL A 71 8.07 -6.09 8.36
CA VAL A 71 9.09 -6.21 7.31
C VAL A 71 8.85 -5.19 6.20
N ALA A 72 7.60 -5.00 5.76
CA ALA A 72 7.27 -4.01 4.73
C ALA A 72 7.57 -2.57 5.17
N LEU A 73 7.18 -2.19 6.39
CA LEU A 73 7.40 -0.84 6.92
C LEU A 73 8.89 -0.56 7.17
N VAL A 74 9.58 -1.47 7.87
CA VAL A 74 11.00 -1.30 8.18
C VAL A 74 11.84 -1.35 6.90
N GLY A 75 11.60 -2.35 6.05
CA GLY A 75 12.31 -2.50 4.78
C GLY A 75 12.08 -1.31 3.86
N GLY A 76 10.82 -0.89 3.68
CA GLY A 76 10.48 0.28 2.87
C GLY A 76 11.13 1.55 3.40
N PHE A 77 11.02 1.83 4.71
CA PHE A 77 11.60 3.03 5.30
C PHE A 77 13.12 3.05 5.18
N LEU A 78 13.80 1.92 5.39
CA LEU A 78 15.24 1.82 5.24
C LEU A 78 15.68 2.02 3.79
N VAL A 79 15.06 1.32 2.84
CA VAL A 79 15.42 1.39 1.41
C VAL A 79 15.16 2.79 0.86
N TYR A 80 13.94 3.31 0.98
CA TYR A 80 13.59 4.62 0.45
C TYR A 80 14.24 5.77 1.24
N GLY A 81 14.45 5.60 2.55
CA GLY A 81 15.19 6.55 3.37
C GLY A 81 16.65 6.67 2.94
N LEU A 82 17.31 5.54 2.68
CA LEU A 82 18.69 5.53 2.16
C LEU A 82 18.78 6.14 0.76
N LEU A 83 17.88 5.75 -0.16
CA LEU A 83 17.84 6.33 -1.51
C LEU A 83 17.61 7.84 -1.46
N LYS A 84 16.73 8.32 -0.58
CA LYS A 84 16.49 9.75 -0.38
C LYS A 84 17.76 10.46 0.11
N ALA A 85 18.52 9.85 1.02
CA ALA A 85 19.73 10.46 1.57
C ALA A 85 20.91 10.48 0.60
N VAL A 86 21.03 9.47 -0.28
CA VAL A 86 22.19 9.30 -1.17
C VAL A 86 21.96 9.87 -2.56
N VAL A 87 20.77 9.69 -3.13
CA VAL A 87 20.47 10.01 -4.53
C VAL A 87 19.48 11.16 -4.64
N GLY A 88 18.51 11.24 -3.74
CA GLY A 88 17.34 12.08 -3.90
C GLY A 88 16.36 11.46 -4.90
N ILE A 89 15.14 11.16 -4.45
CA ILE A 89 14.14 10.39 -5.22
C ILE A 89 12.91 11.21 -5.64
N ARG A 90 12.87 12.50 -5.31
CA ARG A 90 11.78 13.43 -5.64
C ARG A 90 12.31 14.44 -6.65
N LEU A 91 11.48 14.77 -7.64
CA LEU A 91 11.73 15.89 -8.54
C LEU A 91 11.76 17.22 -7.78
N SER A 92 12.44 18.22 -8.34
CA SER A 92 12.30 19.59 -7.88
C SER A 92 10.87 20.09 -8.14
N GLN A 93 10.47 21.16 -7.46
CA GLN A 93 9.11 21.72 -7.61
C GLN A 93 8.81 22.18 -9.05
N GLU A 94 9.81 22.72 -9.74
CA GLU A 94 9.67 23.14 -11.14
C GLU A 94 9.54 21.93 -12.07
N GLU A 95 10.35 20.88 -11.85
CA GLU A 95 10.28 19.65 -12.65
C GLU A 95 8.97 18.89 -12.43
N GLU A 96 8.46 18.88 -11.19
CA GLU A 96 7.16 18.29 -10.85
C GLU A 96 6.01 19.08 -11.49
N PHE A 97 6.09 20.42 -11.50
CA PHE A 97 5.12 21.28 -12.18
C PHE A 97 5.10 21.05 -13.70
N ASN A 98 6.27 20.90 -14.32
CA ASN A 98 6.37 20.62 -15.76
C ASN A 98 5.98 19.17 -16.13
N GLY A 99 5.94 18.27 -15.16
CA GLY A 99 5.63 16.85 -15.35
C GLY A 99 6.84 15.99 -15.71
N ALA A 100 6.83 14.73 -15.27
CA ALA A 100 7.96 13.81 -15.44
C ALA A 100 8.28 13.50 -16.92
N ASP A 101 7.28 13.46 -17.79
CA ASP A 101 7.45 13.18 -19.22
C ASP A 101 8.35 14.24 -19.90
N LEU A 102 8.16 15.51 -19.56
CA LEU A 102 8.98 16.61 -20.09
C LEU A 102 10.29 16.75 -19.31
N SER A 103 10.26 16.66 -17.98
CA SER A 103 11.41 16.93 -17.11
C SER A 103 12.47 15.83 -17.16
N ILE A 104 12.06 14.56 -17.19
CA ILE A 104 12.95 13.39 -17.20
C ILE A 104 13.12 12.87 -18.63
N HIS A 105 12.00 12.62 -19.32
CA HIS A 105 12.00 11.86 -20.57
C HIS A 105 12.09 12.73 -21.83
N ARG A 106 11.92 14.05 -21.71
CA ARG A 106 11.97 15.03 -22.82
C ARG A 106 10.99 14.71 -23.96
N ILE A 107 9.81 14.18 -23.61
CA ILE A 107 8.73 13.84 -24.55
C ILE A 107 7.39 14.42 -24.09
N GLY A 108 6.44 14.60 -25.02
CA GLY A 108 5.05 14.89 -24.70
C GLY A 108 4.26 13.61 -24.40
N ALA A 109 3.32 13.67 -23.45
CA ALA A 109 2.43 12.55 -23.10
C ALA A 109 1.42 12.21 -24.21
N LEU A 110 1.11 13.18 -25.06
CA LEU A 110 0.21 13.08 -26.21
C LEU A 110 1.02 13.30 -27.49
N SER A 111 0.74 12.53 -28.54
CA SER A 111 1.32 12.78 -29.86
C SER A 111 0.71 14.04 -30.46
N HIS A 112 1.55 14.84 -31.13
CA HIS A 112 1.14 16.07 -31.82
C HIS A 112 0.99 15.81 -33.32
N ASP A 113 0.26 14.74 -33.66
CA ASP A 113 -0.01 14.30 -35.02
C ASP A 113 -1.41 14.73 -35.47
#